data_AF-A0A0K0D6G4-F1
#
_entry.id   AF-A0A0K0D6G4-F1
#
_cell.length_a   1.000
_cell.length_b   1.000
_cell.length_c   1.000
_cell.angle_alpha   90.00
_cell.angle_beta   90.00
_cell.angle_gamma   90.00
#
_symmetry.space_group_name_H-M   'P 1'
#
loop_
_entity.id
_entity.type
_entity.pdbx_description
1 polymer ?
#
loop_
_entity_poly.entity_id
_entity_poly.type
_entity_poly.pdbx_seq_one_letter_code
_entity_poly.pdbx_strand_id
1 'polypeptide(L)'
;PPKSRNIPVTTHYFSACLAPLYGTEPKWLLLSEFLEHHKIQGVTYFYIYINNLDQYSRTLIDDYVRSGEAEVVILRDHSERDDKQWQLPELQECLTRARGHSQWVAMIDLDERLTPTEFSGTLLDYLQNISDPTIAELSFRQQWILRYEKAPEKYANERQVSKNFSAILTQVFGGKSHR
;
A
#
# COMPACT_ATOMS: atom_id res chain seq x y z
N PRO A 1 22.51 7.40 32.03
CA PRO A 1 22.53 7.13 30.58
C PRO A 1 21.39 6.19 30.17
N PRO A 2 20.47 6.60 29.28
CA PRO A 2 19.53 5.65 28.71
C PRO A 2 20.36 4.59 27.96
N LYS A 3 20.14 3.31 28.29
CA LYS A 3 20.81 2.19 27.64
C LYS A 3 20.54 2.31 26.14
N SER A 4 21.59 2.28 25.31
CA SER A 4 21.43 2.17 23.86
C SER A 4 20.56 0.95 23.60
N ARG A 5 19.32 1.16 23.15
CA ARG A 5 18.49 0.06 22.67
C ARG A 5 19.22 -0.48 21.44
N ASN A 6 19.70 -1.71 21.52
CA ASN A 6 20.11 -2.44 20.32
C ASN A 6 18.85 -2.56 19.45
N ILE A 7 18.76 -1.74 18.40
CA ILE A 7 17.69 -1.84 17.42
C ILE A 7 17.88 -3.20 16.74
N PRO A 8 16.92 -4.14 16.85
CA PRO A 8 17.02 -5.42 16.17
C PRO A 8 17.16 -5.16 14.66
N VAL A 9 18.07 -5.88 14.01
CA VAL A 9 18.13 -5.85 12.53
C VAL A 9 16.81 -6.44 12.03
N THR A 10 16.01 -5.62 11.36
CA THR A 10 14.75 -6.03 10.74
C THR A 10 15.02 -6.64 9.37
N THR A 11 14.16 -7.56 8.91
CA THR A 11 14.27 -8.14 7.57
C THR A 11 14.05 -7.08 6.49
N HIS A 12 13.07 -6.22 6.70
CA HIS A 12 12.73 -5.13 5.81
C HIS A 12 12.96 -3.78 6.49
N TYR A 13 13.49 -2.81 5.76
CA TYR A 13 13.55 -1.44 6.27
C TYR A 13 12.18 -0.78 6.16
N PHE A 14 11.51 -0.95 5.02
CA PHE A 14 10.21 -0.35 4.75
C PHE A 14 9.27 -1.36 4.08
N SER A 15 8.06 -1.45 4.63
CA SER A 15 6.98 -2.35 4.22
C SER A 15 5.64 -1.61 4.16
N ALA A 16 4.63 -2.19 3.54
CA ALA A 16 3.27 -1.63 3.49
C ALA A 16 2.21 -2.67 3.89
N CYS A 17 1.25 -2.24 4.70
CA CYS A 17 0.00 -2.93 4.96
C CYS A 17 -1.06 -2.35 4.02
N LEU A 18 -1.57 -3.20 3.13
CA LEU A 18 -2.70 -2.86 2.29
C LEU A 18 -3.99 -3.11 3.06
N ALA A 19 -4.78 -2.07 3.27
CA ALA A 19 -6.08 -2.18 3.91
C ALA A 19 -6.94 -3.27 3.24
N PRO A 20 -7.87 -3.90 3.99
CA PRO A 20 -8.50 -5.11 3.50
C PRO A 20 -9.25 -4.92 2.18
N LEU A 21 -9.12 -5.93 1.33
CA LEU A 21 -9.82 -6.01 0.05
C LEU A 21 -11.19 -6.66 0.22
N TYR A 22 -12.21 -5.98 -0.30
CA TYR A 22 -13.61 -6.42 -0.31
C TYR A 22 -14.17 -6.47 -1.73
N GLY A 23 -15.38 -7.00 -1.87
CA GLY A 23 -16.13 -6.99 -3.11
C GLY A 23 -15.56 -7.92 -4.20
N THR A 24 -16.25 -7.96 -5.33
CA THR A 24 -15.93 -8.83 -6.48
C THR A 24 -15.62 -8.03 -7.74
N GLU A 25 -15.56 -6.70 -7.65
CA GLU A 25 -15.18 -5.85 -8.76
C GLU A 25 -13.69 -6.01 -9.09
N PRO A 26 -13.31 -5.92 -10.38
CA PRO A 26 -11.93 -6.07 -10.82
C PRO A 26 -11.00 -5.05 -10.16
N LYS A 27 -10.00 -5.54 -9.43
CA LYS A 27 -8.99 -4.72 -8.74
C LYS A 27 -7.59 -4.85 -9.32
N TRP A 28 -7.35 -5.77 -10.25
CA TRP A 28 -6.02 -6.11 -10.76
C TRP A 28 -5.20 -4.88 -11.17
N LEU A 29 -5.82 -3.91 -11.85
CA LEU A 29 -5.12 -2.72 -12.32
C LEU A 29 -4.71 -1.80 -11.16
N LEU A 30 -5.64 -1.55 -10.23
CA LEU A 30 -5.38 -0.75 -9.03
C LEU A 30 -4.35 -1.41 -8.12
N LEU A 31 -4.38 -2.74 -8.02
CA LEU A 31 -3.40 -3.54 -7.28
C LEU A 31 -2.02 -3.46 -7.93
N SER A 32 -1.92 -3.64 -9.24
CA SER A 32 -0.65 -3.49 -9.97
C SER A 32 -0.06 -2.09 -9.74
N GLU A 33 -0.88 -1.06 -9.87
CA GLU A 33 -0.47 0.31 -9.60
C GLU A 33 -0.02 0.52 -8.15
N PHE A 34 -0.78 0.02 -7.18
CA PHE A 34 -0.45 0.14 -5.77
C PHE A 34 0.89 -0.52 -5.45
N LEU A 35 1.07 -1.78 -5.85
CA LEU A 35 2.27 -2.56 -5.54
C LEU A 35 3.50 -1.94 -6.20
N GLU A 36 3.43 -1.64 -7.50
CA GLU A 36 4.57 -1.09 -8.23
C GLU A 36 4.89 0.35 -7.83
N HIS A 37 3.89 1.20 -7.56
CA HIS A 37 4.12 2.55 -7.04
C HIS A 37 4.90 2.53 -5.72
N HIS A 38 4.46 1.70 -4.77
CA HIS A 38 5.11 1.64 -3.46
C HIS A 38 6.47 0.96 -3.52
N LYS A 39 6.71 0.01 -4.43
CA LYS A 39 8.05 -0.52 -4.73
C LYS A 39 8.99 0.57 -5.22
N ILE A 40 8.54 1.43 -6.13
CA ILE A 40 9.32 2.60 -6.59
C ILE A 40 9.65 3.54 -5.41
N GLN A 41 8.76 3.66 -4.42
CA GLN A 41 8.99 4.43 -3.20
C GLN A 41 9.87 3.70 -2.15
N GLY A 42 10.34 2.49 -2.44
CA GLY A 42 11.26 1.72 -1.61
C GLY A 42 10.60 0.74 -0.64
N VAL A 43 9.31 0.43 -0.80
CA VAL A 43 8.66 -0.69 -0.11
C VAL A 43 9.21 -2.01 -0.65
N THR A 44 9.58 -2.91 0.26
CA THR A 44 10.17 -4.21 -0.08
C THR A 44 9.31 -5.41 0.33
N TYR A 45 8.24 -5.17 1.09
CA TYR A 45 7.34 -6.21 1.55
C TYR A 45 5.93 -5.70 1.74
N PHE A 46 4.94 -6.52 1.35
CA PHE A 46 3.52 -6.18 1.44
C PHE A 46 2.76 -7.19 2.32
N TYR A 47 2.04 -6.68 3.31
CA TYR A 47 1.02 -7.42 4.03
C TYR A 47 -0.33 -7.13 3.38
N ILE A 48 -0.98 -8.15 2.82
CA ILE A 48 -2.22 -7.98 2.05
C ILE A 48 -3.35 -8.72 2.75
N TYR A 49 -4.40 -7.99 3.10
CA TYR A 49 -5.57 -8.53 3.77
C TYR A 49 -6.71 -8.74 2.76
N ILE A 50 -7.25 -9.95 2.70
CA ILE A 50 -8.32 -10.29 1.76
C ILE A 50 -9.52 -10.80 2.53
N ASN A 51 -10.63 -10.06 2.47
CA ASN A 51 -11.94 -10.58 2.83
C ASN A 51 -12.57 -11.26 1.59
N ASN A 52 -12.68 -10.53 0.48
CA ASN A 52 -13.16 -11.04 -0.80
C ASN A 52 -12.39 -10.40 -1.96
N LEU A 53 -12.09 -11.19 -2.99
CA LEU A 53 -11.37 -10.74 -4.18
C LEU A 53 -11.69 -11.63 -5.38
N ASP A 54 -11.84 -11.02 -6.56
CA ASP A 54 -12.04 -11.78 -7.79
C ASP A 54 -10.80 -12.62 -8.17
N GLN A 55 -11.02 -13.71 -8.89
CA GLN A 55 -9.97 -14.67 -9.25
C GLN A 55 -8.85 -14.05 -10.11
N TYR A 56 -9.18 -13.10 -10.98
CA TYR A 56 -8.20 -12.48 -11.87
C TYR A 56 -7.24 -11.58 -11.07
N SER A 57 -7.79 -10.73 -10.20
CA SER A 57 -6.99 -9.92 -9.25
C SER A 57 -6.19 -10.78 -8.28
N ARG A 58 -6.75 -11.92 -7.84
CA ARG A 58 -6.05 -12.87 -6.98
C ARG A 58 -4.81 -13.47 -7.65
N THR A 59 -4.90 -13.76 -8.95
CA THR A 59 -3.78 -14.34 -9.72
C THR A 59 -2.57 -13.39 -9.70
N LEU A 60 -2.79 -12.08 -9.81
CA LEU A 60 -1.74 -11.07 -9.67
C LEU A 60 -1.08 -11.14 -8.29
N ILE A 61 -1.86 -11.15 -7.20
CA ILE A 61 -1.33 -11.20 -5.83
C ILE A 61 -0.50 -12.46 -5.60
N ASP A 62 -0.95 -13.61 -6.12
CA ASP A 62 -0.24 -14.88 -5.96
C ASP A 62 1.17 -14.85 -6.60
N ASP A 63 1.40 -14.00 -7.61
CA ASP A 63 2.72 -13.79 -8.19
C ASP A 63 3.67 -13.07 -7.22
N TYR A 64 3.20 -12.03 -6.52
CA TYR A 64 3.98 -11.33 -5.49
C TYR A 64 4.21 -12.17 -4.24
N VAL A 65 3.26 -13.04 -3.88
CA VAL A 65 3.47 -14.02 -2.81
C VAL A 65 4.55 -15.02 -3.21
N ARG A 66 4.51 -15.52 -4.45
CA ARG A 66 5.50 -16.48 -4.95
C ARG A 66 6.90 -15.90 -5.09
N SER A 67 7.04 -14.61 -5.42
CA SER A 67 8.34 -13.93 -5.44
C SER A 67 8.89 -13.60 -4.04
N GLY A 68 8.07 -13.76 -2.99
CA GLY A 68 8.43 -13.41 -1.62
C GLY A 68 8.32 -11.92 -1.30
N GLU A 69 7.69 -11.15 -2.19
CA GLU A 69 7.47 -9.71 -2.02
C GLU A 69 6.21 -9.41 -1.18
N ALA A 70 5.32 -10.38 -1.01
CA ALA A 70 4.09 -10.21 -0.25
C ALA A 70 3.71 -11.45 0.55
N GLU A 71 2.87 -11.26 1.56
CA GLU A 71 2.04 -12.31 2.13
C GLU A 71 0.57 -11.92 2.17
N VAL A 72 -0.29 -12.93 2.24
CA VAL A 72 -1.74 -12.76 2.25
C VAL A 72 -2.33 -13.30 3.55
N VAL A 73 -3.10 -12.45 4.22
CA VAL A 73 -3.93 -12.82 5.37
C VAL A 73 -5.38 -12.85 4.92
N ILE A 74 -6.00 -14.04 4.98
CA ILE A 74 -7.43 -14.17 4.68
C ILE A 74 -8.24 -13.81 5.92
N LEU A 75 -9.06 -12.78 5.81
CA LEU A 75 -9.96 -12.36 6.86
C LEU A 75 -11.18 -13.29 6.86
N ARG A 76 -11.33 -14.08 7.92
CA ARG A 76 -12.48 -14.96 8.14
C ARG A 76 -13.01 -14.71 9.54
N ASP A 77 -14.32 -14.58 9.67
CA ASP A 77 -15.01 -14.60 10.95
C ASP A 77 -16.24 -15.51 10.85
N HIS A 78 -16.59 -16.14 11.98
CA HIS A 78 -17.84 -16.85 12.17
C HIS A 78 -19.04 -15.91 12.28
N SER A 79 -18.81 -14.66 12.71
CA SER A 79 -19.78 -13.56 12.58
C SER A 79 -19.56 -12.79 11.28
N GLU A 80 -20.63 -12.59 10.51
CA GLU A 80 -20.61 -11.66 9.37
C GLU A 80 -20.38 -10.23 9.90
N ARG A 81 -19.11 -9.80 9.89
CA ARG A 81 -18.74 -8.42 10.17
C ARG A 81 -18.97 -7.56 8.93
N ASP A 82 -19.47 -6.35 9.14
CA ASP A 82 -19.47 -5.32 8.10
C ASP A 82 -18.03 -5.00 7.69
N ASP A 83 -17.81 -4.65 6.42
CA ASP A 83 -16.49 -4.42 5.85
C ASP A 83 -15.71 -3.38 6.67
N LYS A 84 -16.38 -2.33 7.17
CA LYS A 84 -15.74 -1.30 8.02
C LYS A 84 -15.19 -1.83 9.35
N GLN A 85 -15.75 -2.92 9.87
CA GLN A 85 -15.35 -3.48 11.16
C GLN A 85 -14.03 -4.24 11.10
N TRP A 86 -13.52 -4.53 9.90
CA TRP A 86 -12.25 -5.23 9.69
C TRP A 86 -11.03 -4.32 9.72
N GLN A 87 -11.19 -3.00 9.58
CA GLN A 87 -10.07 -2.05 9.60
C GLN A 87 -9.30 -2.07 10.94
N LEU A 88 -10.01 -2.05 12.07
CA LEU A 88 -9.35 -2.05 13.40
C LEU A 88 -8.62 -3.38 13.69
N PRO A 89 -9.22 -4.57 13.45
CA PRO A 89 -8.50 -5.83 13.52
C PRO A 89 -7.29 -5.91 12.61
N GLU A 90 -7.41 -5.45 11.36
CA GLU A 90 -6.31 -5.44 10.39
C GLU A 90 -5.15 -4.57 10.88
N LEU A 91 -5.42 -3.34 11.31
CA LEU A 91 -4.38 -2.43 11.82
C LEU A 91 -3.60 -3.07 12.98
N GLN A 92 -4.31 -3.66 13.93
CA GLN A 92 -3.68 -4.35 15.07
C GLN A 92 -2.86 -5.56 14.63
N GLU A 93 -3.38 -6.36 13.70
CA GLU A 93 -2.72 -7.54 13.17
C GLU A 93 -1.44 -7.15 12.42
N CYS A 94 -1.53 -6.17 11.51
CA CYS A 94 -0.39 -5.72 10.73
C CYS A 94 0.70 -5.10 11.59
N LEU A 95 0.34 -4.24 12.54
CA LEU A 95 1.30 -3.68 13.49
C LEU A 95 2.00 -4.78 14.31
N THR A 96 1.26 -5.82 14.73
CA THR A 96 1.83 -6.93 15.49
C THR A 96 2.76 -7.78 14.63
N ARG A 97 2.38 -8.04 13.38
CA ARG A 97 3.11 -8.85 12.41
C ARG A 97 4.38 -8.16 11.90
N ALA A 98 4.28 -6.87 11.60
CA ALA A 98 5.42 -6.06 11.17
C ALA A 98 6.44 -5.83 12.29
N ARG A 99 6.04 -6.01 13.56
CA ARG A 99 6.92 -5.80 14.71
C ARG A 99 8.15 -6.70 14.67
N GLY A 100 9.31 -6.09 14.47
CA GLY A 100 10.60 -6.80 14.36
C GLY A 100 10.84 -7.43 12.99
N HIS A 101 9.85 -7.41 12.08
CA HIS A 101 10.02 -7.78 10.68
C HIS A 101 10.38 -6.55 9.83
N SER A 102 9.80 -5.39 10.16
CA SER A 102 9.97 -4.12 9.46
C SER A 102 10.38 -3.00 10.41
N GLN A 103 11.29 -2.12 9.98
CA GLN A 103 11.65 -0.91 10.74
C GLN A 103 10.55 0.15 10.64
N TRP A 104 10.03 0.35 9.43
CA TRP A 104 8.88 1.20 9.14
C TRP A 104 7.81 0.39 8.39
N VAL A 105 6.55 0.68 8.70
CA VAL A 105 5.40 0.11 8.01
C VAL A 105 4.39 1.21 7.73
N ALA A 106 3.94 1.30 6.48
CA ALA A 106 2.89 2.23 6.07
C ALA A 106 1.54 1.51 6.04
N MET A 107 0.50 2.13 6.58
CA MET A 107 -0.89 1.67 6.48
C MET A 107 -1.54 2.46 5.34
N ILE A 108 -2.01 1.77 4.30
CA ILE A 108 -2.41 2.43 3.05
C ILE A 108 -3.64 1.76 2.44
N ASP A 109 -4.63 2.55 2.02
CA ASP A 109 -5.78 2.06 1.25
C ASP A 109 -5.40 1.76 -0.22
N LEU A 110 -6.14 0.88 -0.90
CA LEU A 110 -5.83 0.44 -2.27
C LEU A 110 -5.74 1.60 -3.28
N ASP A 111 -6.58 2.62 -3.10
CA ASP A 111 -6.69 3.80 -3.96
C ASP A 111 -5.76 4.95 -3.57
N GLU A 112 -4.91 4.77 -2.55
CA GLU A 112 -3.97 5.78 -2.10
C GLU A 112 -2.56 5.60 -2.67
N ARG A 113 -1.88 6.74 -2.88
CA ARG A 113 -0.49 6.79 -3.36
C ARG A 113 0.30 7.76 -2.50
N LEU A 114 1.29 7.26 -1.78
CA LEU A 114 2.19 8.10 -1.00
C LEU A 114 3.35 8.57 -1.89
N THR A 115 3.52 9.88 -2.06
CA THR A 115 4.59 10.46 -2.88
C THR A 115 5.17 11.70 -2.18
N PRO A 116 6.50 11.80 -2.02
CA PRO A 116 7.12 13.02 -1.51
C PRO A 116 6.95 14.19 -2.50
N THR A 117 6.39 15.31 -2.04
CA THR A 117 6.22 16.53 -2.86
C THR A 117 7.26 17.61 -2.56
N GLU A 118 7.78 17.64 -1.34
CA GLU A 118 8.74 18.65 -0.85
C GLU A 118 10.10 18.04 -0.44
N PHE A 119 10.32 16.78 -0.79
CA PHE A 119 11.57 16.07 -0.51
C PHE A 119 12.10 15.45 -1.81
N SER A 120 13.40 15.58 -2.04
CA SER A 120 14.05 14.99 -3.20
C SER A 120 14.46 13.55 -2.90
N GLY A 121 13.70 12.60 -3.42
CA GLY A 121 13.98 11.17 -3.29
C GLY A 121 12.70 10.35 -3.13
N THR A 122 12.87 9.11 -2.71
CA THR A 122 11.78 8.18 -2.39
C THR A 122 11.31 8.35 -0.94
N LEU A 123 10.18 7.72 -0.59
CA LEU A 123 9.78 7.61 0.83
C LEU A 123 10.84 6.89 1.66
N LEU A 124 11.50 5.87 1.11
CA LEU A 124 12.60 5.18 1.80
C LEU A 124 13.75 6.15 2.16
N ASP A 125 14.18 6.98 1.21
CA ASP A 125 15.22 7.99 1.44
C ASP A 125 14.80 8.98 2.54
N TYR A 126 13.52 9.38 2.55
CA TYR A 126 12.97 10.23 3.60
C TYR A 126 12.99 9.54 4.98
N LEU A 127 12.52 8.29 5.06
CA LEU A 127 12.50 7.51 6.30
C LEU A 127 13.91 7.26 6.86
N GLN A 128 14.90 7.05 6.00
CA GLN A 128 16.31 6.88 6.39
C GLN A 128 16.93 8.13 7.02
N ASN A 129 16.40 9.32 6.71
CA ASN A 129 16.86 10.57 7.31
C ASN A 129 16.27 10.81 8.72
N ILE A 130 15.31 10.01 9.15
CA ILE A 130 14.71 10.11 10.48
C ILE A 130 15.59 9.37 11.48
N SER A 131 16.32 10.13 12.30
CA SER A 131 17.26 9.59 13.28
C SER A 131 16.78 9.68 14.73
N ASP A 132 15.70 10.43 15.00
CA ASP A 132 15.14 10.58 16.34
C ASP A 132 14.40 9.30 16.76
N PRO A 133 14.90 8.54 17.75
CA PRO A 133 14.29 7.29 18.18
C PRO A 133 13.00 7.47 18.98
N THR A 134 12.58 8.70 19.25
CA THR A 134 11.31 9.02 19.92
C THR A 134 10.14 9.16 18.95
N ILE A 135 10.41 9.26 17.65
CA ILE A 135 9.38 9.29 16.60
C ILE A 135 8.91 7.86 16.32
N ALA A 136 7.63 7.60 16.56
CA ALA A 136 7.00 6.30 16.34
C ALA A 136 6.01 6.29 15.18
N GLU A 137 5.58 7.47 14.72
CA GLU A 137 4.55 7.62 13.70
C GLU A 137 4.80 8.88 12.87
N LEU A 138 4.45 8.80 11.59
CA LEU A 138 4.40 9.93 10.66
C LEU A 138 3.00 9.96 10.07
N SER A 139 2.41 11.16 9.99
CA SER A 139 1.12 11.37 9.35
C SER A 139 1.30 12.39 8.22
N PHE A 140 0.66 12.12 7.08
CA PHE A 140 0.79 12.94 5.88
C PHE A 140 -0.52 13.61 5.50
N ARG A 141 -0.44 14.74 4.82
CA ARG A 141 -1.63 15.43 4.31
C ARG A 141 -2.17 14.69 3.09
N GLN A 142 -3.45 14.33 3.13
CA GLN A 142 -4.14 13.70 2.01
C GLN A 142 -4.59 14.73 0.96
N GLN A 143 -4.47 14.37 -0.31
CA GLN A 143 -5.06 15.10 -1.44
C GLN A 143 -5.98 14.16 -2.22
N TRP A 144 -7.24 14.57 -2.39
CA TRP A 144 -8.25 13.77 -3.08
C TRP A 144 -8.25 14.03 -4.57
N ILE A 145 -8.22 12.94 -5.33
CA ILE A 145 -8.26 12.96 -6.79
C ILE A 145 -9.38 12.01 -7.23
N LEU A 146 -10.41 12.57 -7.86
CA LEU A 146 -11.60 11.81 -8.23
C LEU A 146 -11.44 11.15 -9.60
N ARG A 147 -11.65 9.84 -9.62
CA ARG A 147 -11.74 9.02 -10.83
C ARG A 147 -13.19 8.59 -11.06
N TYR A 148 -13.70 8.85 -12.25
CA TYR A 148 -15.07 8.49 -12.66
C TYR A 148 -15.12 7.27 -13.59
N GLU A 149 -13.98 6.88 -14.18
CA GLU A 149 -13.89 5.74 -15.08
C GLU A 149 -13.70 4.44 -14.30
N LYS A 150 -14.52 3.43 -14.63
CA LYS A 150 -14.37 2.08 -14.07
C LYS A 150 -13.06 1.43 -14.53
N ALA A 151 -12.46 0.63 -13.66
CA ALA A 151 -11.33 -0.20 -14.02
C ALA A 151 -11.74 -1.25 -15.08
N PRO A 152 -10.86 -1.59 -16.04
CA PRO A 152 -11.13 -2.64 -17.00
C PRO A 152 -11.21 -4.01 -16.31
N GLU A 153 -12.09 -4.89 -16.77
CA GLU A 153 -12.26 -6.22 -16.17
C GLU A 153 -11.02 -7.09 -16.29
N LYS A 154 -10.32 -7.00 -17.43
CA LYS A 154 -9.10 -7.75 -17.73
C LYS A 154 -8.14 -6.91 -18.58
N TYR A 155 -6.88 -7.34 -18.59
CA TYR A 155 -5.89 -6.80 -19.52
C TYR A 155 -6.27 -7.14 -20.96
N ALA A 156 -6.31 -6.14 -21.83
CA ALA A 156 -6.50 -6.31 -23.26
C ALA A 156 -5.23 -5.99 -24.08
N ASN A 157 -4.53 -4.92 -23.72
CA ASN A 157 -3.28 -4.47 -24.36
C ASN A 157 -2.67 -3.28 -23.60
N GLU A 158 -1.40 -2.97 -23.91
CA GLU A 158 -0.67 -1.83 -23.33
C GLU A 158 -1.41 -0.50 -23.52
N ARG A 159 -2.07 -0.27 -24.66
CA ARG A 159 -2.80 0.97 -24.91
C ARG A 159 -3.95 1.18 -23.93
N GLN A 160 -4.68 0.10 -23.59
CA GLN A 160 -5.72 0.13 -22.56
C GLN A 160 -5.11 0.51 -21.21
N VAL A 161 -4.00 -0.13 -20.83
CA VAL A 161 -3.30 0.14 -19.57
C VAL A 161 -2.85 1.60 -19.51
N SER A 162 -2.08 2.06 -20.50
CA SER A 162 -1.57 3.44 -20.56
C SER A 162 -2.69 4.47 -20.47
N LYS A 163 -3.84 4.25 -21.15
CA LYS A 163 -5.00 5.16 -21.04
C LYS A 163 -5.53 5.25 -19.60
N ASN A 164 -5.64 4.11 -18.91
CA ASN A 164 -6.14 4.07 -17.54
C ASN A 164 -5.13 4.66 -16.53
N PHE A 165 -3.83 4.41 -16.72
CA PHE A 165 -2.76 4.96 -15.89
C PHE A 165 -2.57 6.48 -16.10
N SER A 166 -2.62 6.97 -17.34
CA SER A 166 -2.47 8.41 -17.64
C SER A 166 -3.59 9.25 -17.04
N ALA A 167 -4.80 8.70 -16.88
CA ALA A 167 -5.87 9.38 -16.15
C ALA A 167 -5.47 9.66 -14.69
N ILE A 168 -4.68 8.79 -14.07
CA ILE A 168 -4.23 8.89 -12.68
C ILE A 168 -3.06 9.87 -12.56
N LEU A 169 -2.02 9.73 -13.39
CA LEU A 169 -0.86 10.61 -13.37
C LEU A 169 -1.21 12.06 -13.75
N THR A 170 -2.11 12.26 -14.72
CA THR A 170 -2.53 13.61 -15.12
C THR A 170 -3.30 14.32 -14.03
N GLN A 171 -4.02 13.60 -13.17
CA GLN A 171 -4.74 14.21 -12.06
C GLN A 171 -3.85 14.43 -10.82
N VAL A 172 -2.83 13.57 -10.60
CA VAL A 172 -1.83 13.73 -9.51
C VAL A 172 -0.87 14.88 -9.78
N PHE A 173 -0.40 15.04 -11.02
CA PHE A 173 0.58 16.08 -11.38
C PHE A 173 -0.04 17.29 -12.11
N GLY A 174 -1.29 17.22 -12.54
CA GLY A 174 -1.96 18.25 -13.34
C GLY A 174 -2.82 19.22 -12.53
N GLY A 175 -2.49 19.46 -11.26
CA GLY A 175 -3.00 20.59 -10.50
C GLY A 175 -2.57 21.90 -11.15
N LYS A 176 -3.28 22.33 -12.19
CA LYS A 176 -3.14 23.69 -12.73
C LYS A 176 -3.51 24.65 -11.60
N SER A 177 -2.52 25.44 -11.18
CA SER A 177 -2.71 26.66 -10.41
C SER A 177 -3.74 27.55 -11.13
N HIS A 178 -4.98 27.54 -10.66
CA HIS A 178 -5.88 28.66 -10.91
C HIS A 178 -5.48 29.79 -9.96
N ARG A 179 -4.64 30.70 -10.47
CA ARG A 179 -4.72 32.11 -10.13
C ARG A 179 -5.69 32.77 -11.11
#